data_AF-A0A8T4I4Q6-F1
#
_entry.id   AF-A0A8T4I4Q6-F1
#
_cell.length_a   1.000
_cell.length_b   1.000
_cell.length_c   1.000
_cell.angle_alpha   90.00
_cell.angle_beta   90.00
_cell.angle_gamma   90.00
#
_symmetry.space_group_name_H-M   'P 1'
#
loop_
_entity.id
_entity.type
_entity.pdbx_description
1 polymer ?
#
loop_
_entity_poly.entity_id
_entity_poly.type
_entity_poly.pdbx_seq_one_letter_code
_entity_poly.pdbx_strand_id
1 'polypeptide(L)' 'RALKWARSQAGKPYQWGGAGNPSFDCSGFLSSIHKVIQGKKPKGRLWSTFSFQGKRAPAGWKYHAKSPYQIGITNK' A
#
# COMPACT_ATOMS: atom_id res chain seq x y z
N ARG A 1 12.57 -8.53 -1.38
CA ARG A 1 11.87 -8.93 -0.12
C ARG A 1 10.38 -8.59 -0.13
N ALA A 2 10.00 -7.33 -0.37
CA ALA A 2 8.59 -6.92 -0.34
C ALA A 2 7.69 -7.62 -1.38
N LEU A 3 8.18 -7.83 -2.61
CA LEU A 3 7.43 -8.57 -3.64
C LEU A 3 7.12 -10.02 -3.23
N LYS A 4 8.08 -10.73 -2.61
CA LYS A 4 7.88 -12.09 -2.09
C LYS A 4 6.78 -12.11 -1.02
N TRP A 5 6.80 -11.15 -0.11
CA TRP A 5 5.76 -11.00 0.91
C TRP A 5 4.38 -10.66 0.31
N ALA A 6 4.35 -9.76 -0.68
CA ALA A 6 3.12 -9.38 -1.36
C ALA A 6 2.47 -10.59 -2.05
N ARG A 7 3.28 -11.40 -2.76
CA ARG A 7 2.84 -12.65 -3.40
C ARG A 7 2.32 -13.67 -2.39
N SER A 8 2.87 -13.72 -1.18
CA SER A 8 2.38 -14.65 -0.15
C SER A 8 1.02 -14.25 0.46
N GLN A 9 0.48 -13.08 0.10
CA GLN A 9 -0.88 -12.68 0.48
C GLN A 9 -1.93 -13.02 -0.61
N ALA A 10 -1.50 -13.54 -1.75
CA ALA A 10 -2.40 -13.92 -2.83
C ALA A 10 -3.41 -14.98 -2.37
N GLY A 11 -4.66 -14.85 -2.84
CA GLY A 11 -5.78 -15.73 -2.48
C GLY A 11 -6.57 -15.29 -1.25
N LYS A 12 -6.10 -14.30 -0.47
CA LYS A 12 -6.91 -13.73 0.62
C LYS A 12 -8.12 -12.96 0.07
N PRO A 13 -9.30 -13.08 0.71
CA PRO A 13 -10.49 -12.33 0.29
C PRO A 13 -10.28 -10.83 0.49
N TYR A 14 -10.86 -10.00 -0.36
CA TYR A 14 -10.85 -8.56 -0.14
C TYR A 14 -11.61 -8.21 1.14
N GLN A 15 -11.05 -7.35 1.99
CA GLN A 15 -11.70 -6.91 3.23
C GLN A 15 -11.77 -5.39 3.25
N TRP A 16 -12.99 -4.84 3.15
CA TRP A 16 -13.21 -3.40 3.27
C TRP A 16 -12.70 -2.87 4.63
N GLY A 17 -11.89 -1.81 4.61
CA GLY A 17 -11.23 -1.29 5.82
C GLY A 17 -10.09 -2.17 6.33
N GLY A 18 -9.82 -3.30 5.69
CA GLY A 18 -8.79 -4.25 6.08
C GLY A 18 -7.39 -3.69 5.90
N ALA A 19 -6.53 -3.91 6.88
CA ALA A 19 -5.11 -3.55 6.83
C ALA A 19 -4.25 -4.61 7.53
N GLY A 20 -4.61 -5.89 7.42
CA GLY A 20 -3.92 -6.96 8.12
C GLY A 20 -4.72 -8.24 8.26
N ASN A 21 -4.92 -8.69 9.48
CA ASN A 21 -5.68 -9.89 9.80
C ASN A 21 -7.19 -9.55 9.85
N PRO A 22 -8.10 -10.33 9.24
CA PRO A 22 -7.84 -11.49 8.37
C PRO A 22 -7.32 -11.11 6.97
N SER A 23 -7.65 -9.93 6.45
CA SER A 23 -7.20 -9.49 5.12
C SER A 23 -7.06 -7.95 4.96
N PHE A 24 -7.05 -7.51 3.71
CA PHE A 24 -6.70 -6.16 3.29
C PHE A 24 -7.74 -5.59 2.31
N ASP A 25 -7.92 -4.27 2.36
CA ASP A 25 -8.36 -3.51 1.19
C ASP A 25 -7.17 -3.00 0.37
N CYS A 26 -7.45 -2.27 -0.71
CA CYS A 26 -6.43 -1.72 -1.60
C CYS A 26 -5.36 -0.90 -0.86
N SER A 27 -5.81 0.02 0.01
CA SER A 27 -4.92 0.91 0.77
C SER A 27 -4.16 0.19 1.89
N GLY A 28 -4.81 -0.77 2.56
CA GLY A 28 -4.22 -1.57 3.61
C GLY A 28 -3.14 -2.53 3.08
N PHE A 29 -3.37 -3.11 1.90
CA PHE A 29 -2.39 -3.97 1.25
C PHE A 29 -1.13 -3.20 0.86
N LEU A 30 -1.29 -2.05 0.19
CA LEU A 30 -0.15 -1.21 -0.19
C LEU A 30 0.57 -0.63 1.04
N SER A 31 -0.16 -0.16 2.06
CA SER A 31 0.43 0.26 3.34
C SER A 31 1.29 -0.84 3.97
N SER A 32 0.87 -2.10 3.83
CA SER A 32 1.61 -3.25 4.35
C SER A 32 2.87 -3.55 3.54
N ILE A 33 2.82 -3.45 2.20
CA ILE A 33 4.01 -3.53 1.34
C ILE A 33 5.02 -2.44 1.72
N HIS A 34 4.56 -1.20 1.89
CA HIS A 34 5.39 -0.08 2.35
C HIS A 34 6.07 -0.41 3.69
N LYS A 35 5.33 -0.94 4.67
CA LYS A 35 5.91 -1.38 5.94
C LYS A 35 6.98 -2.46 5.76
N VAL A 36 6.78 -3.44 4.88
CA VAL A 36 7.81 -4.45 4.59
C VAL A 36 9.07 -3.84 3.98
N ILE A 37 8.91 -2.87 3.08
CA ILE A 37 10.05 -2.12 2.50
C ILE A 37 10.82 -1.40 3.61
N GLN A 38 10.11 -0.81 4.58
CA GLN A 38 10.70 -0.15 5.74
C GLN A 38 11.22 -1.10 6.83
N GLY A 39 11.13 -2.43 6.66
CA GLY A 39 11.49 -3.40 7.70
C GLY A 39 10.55 -3.43 8.90
N LYS A 40 9.35 -2.84 8.81
CA LYS A 40 8.33 -2.79 9.85
C LYS A 40 7.35 -3.96 9.75
N LYS A 41 6.59 -4.19 10.83
CA LYS A 41 5.50 -5.20 10.86
C LYS A 41 4.41 -4.84 9.83
N PRO A 42 3.96 -5.77 8.97
CA PRO A 42 3.02 -5.49 7.87
C PRO A 42 1.55 -5.52 8.33
N LYS A 43 1.22 -4.69 9.33
CA LYS A 43 -0.14 -4.55 9.87
C LYS A 43 -0.46 -3.08 10.08
N GLY A 44 -1.71 -2.70 9.87
CA GLY A 44 -2.25 -1.34 10.02
C GLY A 44 -2.04 -0.47 8.79
N ARG A 45 -2.95 0.50 8.60
CA ARG A 45 -2.92 1.47 7.51
C ARG A 45 -1.89 2.58 7.76
N LEU A 46 -1.25 3.06 6.70
CA LEU A 46 -0.42 4.28 6.72
C LEU A 46 -1.16 5.47 6.10
N TRP A 47 -1.94 5.20 5.05
CA TRP A 47 -2.61 6.19 4.23
C TRP A 47 -3.76 5.54 3.45
N SER A 48 -4.63 6.36 2.85
CA SER A 48 -5.58 5.90 1.83
C SER A 48 -4.96 6.06 0.44
N THR A 49 -5.22 5.13 -0.49
CA THR A 49 -4.80 5.32 -1.89
C THR A 49 -5.39 6.61 -2.47
N PHE A 50 -6.55 7.05 -1.98
CA PHE A 50 -7.16 8.33 -2.37
C PHE A 50 -6.31 9.55 -1.98
N SER A 51 -5.39 9.41 -1.01
CA SER A 51 -4.43 10.46 -0.66
C SER A 51 -3.44 10.77 -1.79
N PHE A 52 -3.34 9.96 -2.85
CA PHE A 52 -2.39 10.16 -3.95
C PHE A 52 -2.94 11.04 -5.09
N GLN A 53 -4.01 11.80 -4.84
CA GLN A 53 -4.63 12.65 -5.86
C GLN A 53 -3.77 13.88 -6.18
N GLY A 54 -3.33 13.98 -7.43
CA GLY A 54 -2.48 15.08 -7.90
C GLY A 54 -1.17 15.16 -7.11
N LYS A 55 -0.90 16.33 -6.51
CA LYS A 55 0.31 16.58 -5.70
C LYS A 55 0.13 16.30 -4.20
N ARG A 56 -1.00 15.71 -3.77
CA ARG A 56 -1.39 15.59 -2.34
C ARG A 56 -0.90 14.30 -1.64
N ALA A 57 0.14 13.66 -2.16
CA ALA A 57 0.62 12.40 -1.60
C ALA A 57 1.13 12.55 -0.14
N PRO A 58 1.01 11.49 0.69
CA PRO A 58 1.56 11.49 2.04
C PRO A 58 3.07 11.79 2.08
N ALA A 59 3.56 12.25 3.23
CA ALA A 59 4.98 12.57 3.42
C ALA A 59 5.90 11.40 3.00
N GLY A 60 6.98 11.74 2.30
CA GLY A 60 7.93 10.77 1.74
C GLY A 60 7.59 10.27 0.33
N TRP A 61 6.42 10.58 -0.20
CA TRP A 61 6.08 10.33 -1.60
C TRP A 61 6.35 11.55 -2.48
N LYS A 62 6.87 11.31 -3.68
CA LYS A 62 7.13 12.36 -4.68
C LYS A 62 6.36 12.04 -5.96
N TYR A 63 5.59 13.02 -6.42
CA TYR A 63 4.82 12.92 -7.66
C TYR A 63 5.75 12.62 -8.84
N HIS A 64 5.38 11.63 -9.66
CA HIS A 64 6.13 11.15 -10.84
C HIS A 64 7.58 10.70 -10.57
N ALA A 65 7.94 10.40 -9.33
CA ALA A 65 9.26 9.82 -9.06
C ALA A 65 9.39 8.41 -9.65
N LYS A 66 10.51 8.14 -10.32
CA LYS A 66 10.88 6.80 -10.78
C LYS A 66 11.40 5.99 -9.58
N SER A 67 10.65 4.97 -9.17
CA SER A 67 10.95 4.15 -7.99
C SER A 67 10.51 2.70 -8.24
N PRO A 68 11.18 1.68 -7.67
CA PRO A 68 10.71 0.29 -7.70
C PRO A 68 9.35 0.08 -7.02
N TYR A 69 8.92 1.03 -6.19
CA TYR A 69 7.61 1.03 -5.55
C TYR A 69 6.90 2.35 -5.84
N GLN A 70 5.83 2.27 -6.62
CA GLN A 70 5.04 3.40 -7.11
C GLN A 70 3.56 3.11 -6.90
N ILE A 71 2.77 4.16 -6.75
CA ILE A 71 1.31 4.09 -6.61
C ILE A 71 0.73 4.99 -7.68
N GLY A 72 -0.04 4.38 -8.58
CA GLY A 72 -0.88 5.09 -9.54
C GLY A 72 -2.33 4.98 -9.11
N ILE A 73 -3.05 6.10 -9.14
CA ILE A 73 -4.49 6.12 -9.00
C ILE A 73 -5.09 6.81 -10.21
N THR A 74 -6.20 6.27 -10.72
CA THR A 74 -6.90 6.79 -11.91
C THR A 74 -8.28 7.33 -11.55
N ASN A 75 -8.46 7.81 -10.31
CA ASN A 75 -9.74 8.40 -9.93
C ASN A 75 -9.86 9.77 -10.61
N LYS A 76 -10.79 9.88 -11.56
CA LYS A 76 -11.08 11.10 -12.32
C LYS A 76 -11.83 12.10 -11.44
#